data_AF-A0A0M8VB98-F1
#
_entry.id   AF-A0A0M8VB98-F1
#
_cell.length_a   1.000
_cell.length_b   1.000
_cell.length_c   1.000
_cell.angle_alpha   90.00
_cell.angle_beta   90.00
_cell.angle_gamma   90.00
#
_symmetry.space_group_name_H-M   'P 1'
#
loop_
_entity.id
_entity.type
_entity.pdbx_description
1 polymer ?
#
loop_
_entity_poly.entity_id
_entity_poly.type
_entity_poly.pdbx_seq_one_letter_code
_entity_poly.pdbx_strand_id
1 'polypeptide(L)'
;MHVRCPDRLPEESYRQVLELLAELSPVVQALPPTAALVELKGALRYHGAGGRRLAEVLRVRTLSRLGVDVRVGIGPSITVAATASARIDHPGGIL
;
A
#
# COMPACT_ATOMS: atom_id res chain seq x y z
N MET A 1 1.72 7.07 -2.85
CA MET A 1 2.16 5.85 -2.12
C MET A 1 2.16 4.68 -3.08
N HIS A 2 3.13 3.79 -2.97
CA HIS A 2 3.21 2.55 -3.75
C HIS A 2 3.14 1.37 -2.79
N VAL A 3 2.24 0.42 -3.04
CA VAL A 3 2.00 -0.74 -2.17
C VAL A 3 2.37 -1.98 -2.96
N ARG A 4 3.25 -2.82 -2.40
CA ARG A 4 3.73 -4.05 -3.01
C ARG A 4 3.35 -5.23 -2.14
N CYS A 5 2.54 -6.12 -2.69
CA CYS A 5 2.16 -7.38 -2.10
C CYS A 5 3.35 -8.37 -2.09
N PRO A 6 3.28 -9.44 -1.29
CA PRO A 6 4.16 -10.59 -1.40
C PRO A 6 4.14 -11.16 -2.82
N ASP A 7 5.28 -11.71 -3.25
CA ASP A 7 5.35 -12.39 -4.54
C ASP A 7 4.45 -13.64 -4.54
N ARG A 8 3.80 -13.93 -5.67
CA ARG A 8 2.85 -15.05 -5.84
C ARG A 8 1.61 -15.00 -4.94
N LEU A 9 1.20 -13.82 -4.49
CA LEU A 9 -0.08 -13.65 -3.81
C LEU A 9 -1.24 -14.12 -4.74
N PRO A 10 -2.21 -14.93 -4.25
CA PRO A 10 -3.38 -15.31 -5.04
C PRO A 10 -4.15 -14.09 -5.54
N GLU A 11 -4.74 -14.19 -6.74
CA GLU A 11 -5.46 -13.07 -7.36
C GLU A 11 -6.62 -12.56 -6.47
N GLU A 12 -7.33 -13.47 -5.80
CA GLU A 12 -8.40 -13.12 -4.87
C GLU A 12 -7.88 -12.29 -3.69
N SER A 13 -6.77 -12.70 -3.08
CA SER A 13 -6.15 -11.94 -1.99
C SER A 13 -5.61 -10.59 -2.47
N TYR A 14 -5.07 -10.52 -3.69
CA TYR A 14 -4.66 -9.24 -4.29
C TYR A 14 -5.86 -8.30 -4.50
N ARG A 15 -7.01 -8.83 -4.95
CA ARG A 15 -8.26 -8.05 -5.08
C ARG A 15 -8.75 -7.52 -3.74
N GLN A 16 -8.72 -8.35 -2.69
CA GLN A 16 -9.06 -7.94 -1.33
C GLN A 16 -8.11 -6.85 -0.78
N VAL A 17 -6.82 -6.89 -1.13
CA VAL A 17 -5.90 -5.80 -0.81
C VAL A 17 -6.32 -4.51 -1.51
N LEU A 18 -6.70 -4.56 -2.80
CA LEU A 18 -7.19 -3.37 -3.52
C LEU A 18 -8.45 -2.78 -2.89
N GLU A 19 -9.35 -3.62 -2.38
CA GLU A 19 -10.54 -3.17 -1.64
C GLU A 19 -10.17 -2.43 -0.35
N LEU A 20 -9.22 -2.96 0.44
CA LEU A 20 -8.70 -2.26 1.63
C LEU A 20 -7.99 -0.95 1.29
N LEU A 21 -7.35 -0.85 0.12
CA LEU A 21 -6.77 0.41 -0.36
C LEU A 21 -7.85 1.43 -0.73
N ALA A 22 -8.95 0.98 -1.35
CA ALA A 22 -10.08 1.84 -1.71
C ALA A 22 -10.82 2.38 -0.47
N GLU A 23 -10.81 1.65 0.65
CA GLU A 23 -11.28 2.17 1.95
C GLU A 23 -10.41 3.31 2.50
N LEU A 24 -9.14 3.39 2.11
CA LEU A 24 -8.19 4.39 2.58
C LEU A 24 -8.14 5.63 1.69
N SER A 25 -8.22 5.45 0.38
CA SER A 25 -8.22 6.54 -0.61
C SER A 25 -9.10 6.20 -1.80
N PRO A 26 -9.90 7.15 -2.32
CA PRO A 26 -10.72 6.93 -3.50
C PRO A 26 -9.90 6.79 -4.79
N VAL A 27 -8.60 7.16 -4.79
CA VAL A 27 -7.74 7.13 -5.98
C VAL A 27 -6.71 6.02 -5.82
N VAL A 28 -7.06 4.85 -6.34
CA VAL A 28 -6.22 3.65 -6.39
C VAL A 28 -6.04 3.19 -7.83
N GLN A 29 -4.80 2.94 -8.24
CA GLN A 29 -4.47 2.32 -9.52
C GLN A 29 -3.81 0.97 -9.25
N ALA A 30 -4.46 -0.10 -9.70
CA ALA A 30 -3.88 -1.44 -9.68
C ALA A 30 -2.69 -1.52 -10.66
N LEU A 31 -1.61 -2.17 -10.24
CA LEU A 31 -0.45 -2.54 -11.05
C LEU A 31 -0.20 -4.05 -10.90
N PRO A 32 -1.00 -4.90 -11.57
CA PRO A 32 -0.89 -6.35 -11.45
C PRO A 32 0.52 -6.86 -11.84
N PRO A 33 0.98 -7.98 -11.25
CA PRO A 33 0.23 -8.85 -10.33
C PRO A 33 0.44 -8.54 -8.83
N THR A 34 1.31 -7.58 -8.48
CA THR A 34 1.80 -7.47 -7.09
C THR A 34 1.78 -6.06 -6.53
N ALA A 35 1.35 -5.04 -7.27
CA ALA A 35 1.49 -3.66 -6.80
C ALA A 35 0.25 -2.80 -7.03
N ALA A 36 0.18 -1.69 -6.32
CA ALA A 36 -0.82 -0.65 -6.54
C ALA A 36 -0.25 0.72 -6.20
N LEU A 37 -0.73 1.75 -6.89
CA LEU A 37 -0.50 3.15 -6.55
C LEU A 37 -1.72 3.70 -5.83
N VAL A 38 -1.46 4.48 -4.79
CA VAL A 38 -2.48 5.15 -3.99
C VAL A 38 -2.11 6.63 -3.90
N GLU A 39 -3.00 7.49 -4.37
CA GLU A 39 -2.88 8.94 -4.17
C GLU A 39 -3.30 9.25 -2.71
N LEU A 40 -2.53 10.09 -2.02
CA LEU A 40 -2.74 10.36 -0.60
C LEU A 40 -3.24 11.78 -0.31
N LYS A 41 -3.14 12.76 -1.22
CA LYS A 41 -3.50 14.16 -0.99
C LYS A 41 -4.88 14.33 -0.38
N GLY A 42 -5.89 13.60 -0.89
CA GLY A 42 -7.24 13.58 -0.30
C GLY A 42 -7.29 12.90 1.07
N ALA A 43 -6.69 11.70 1.16
CA ALA A 43 -6.69 10.87 2.37
C ALA A 43 -5.97 11.53 3.57
N LEU A 44 -4.84 12.22 3.33
CA LEU A 44 -4.09 12.93 4.37
C LEU A 44 -4.96 13.99 5.05
N ARG A 45 -5.71 14.75 4.25
CA ARG A 45 -6.63 15.78 4.76
C ARG A 45 -7.82 15.16 5.49
N TYR A 46 -8.42 14.11 4.92
CA TYR A 46 -9.57 13.43 5.50
C TYR A 46 -9.26 12.80 6.86
N HIS A 47 -8.12 12.11 6.96
CA HIS A 47 -7.72 11.42 8.19
C HIS A 47 -6.96 12.30 9.19
N GLY A 48 -6.53 13.51 8.78
CA GLY A 48 -5.68 14.37 9.63
C GLY A 48 -4.37 13.69 10.03
N ALA A 49 -3.80 12.86 9.14
CA ALA A 49 -2.65 12.02 9.43
C ALA A 49 -1.62 12.07 8.29
N GLY A 50 -0.33 11.96 8.65
CA GLY A 50 0.76 11.88 7.68
C GLY A 50 0.78 10.56 6.90
N GLY A 51 1.45 10.54 5.75
CA GLY A 51 1.48 9.37 4.86
C GLY A 51 2.02 8.11 5.52
N ARG A 52 3.05 8.26 6.38
CA ARG A 52 3.61 7.13 7.13
C ARG A 52 2.58 6.48 8.05
N ARG A 53 1.80 7.28 8.79
CA ARG A 53 0.74 6.78 9.67
C ARG A 53 -0.36 6.06 8.89
N LEU A 54 -0.74 6.57 7.72
CA LEU A 54 -1.71 5.89 6.85
C LEU A 54 -1.17 4.55 6.33
N ALA A 55 0.11 4.49 5.96
CA ALA A 55 0.77 3.25 5.57
C ALA A 55 0.84 2.23 6.71
N GLU A 56 1.11 2.68 7.94
CA GLU A 56 1.11 1.83 9.14
C GLU A 56 -0.27 1.23 9.38
N VAL A 57 -1.32 2.05 9.32
CA VAL A 57 -2.71 1.58 9.44
C VAL A 57 -3.07 0.57 8.34
N LEU A 58 -2.70 0.86 7.08
CA LEU A 58 -2.92 -0.05 5.96
C LEU A 58 -2.23 -1.41 6.17
N ARG A 59 -0.96 -1.39 6.59
CA ARG A 59 -0.19 -2.60 6.83
C ARG A 59 -0.80 -3.44 7.95
N VAL A 60 -1.23 -2.82 9.05
CA VAL A 60 -1.96 -3.52 10.12
C VAL A 60 -3.27 -4.12 9.59
N ARG A 61 -4.04 -3.41 8.78
CA ARG A 61 -5.30 -3.92 8.21
C ARG A 61 -5.10 -5.11 7.28
N THR A 62 -4.13 -5.02 6.37
CA THR A 62 -3.80 -6.10 5.43
C THR A 62 -3.27 -7.34 6.15
N LEU A 63 -2.39 -7.16 7.14
CA LEU A 63 -1.92 -8.24 8.00
C LEU A 63 -3.05 -8.89 8.80
N SER A 64 -3.86 -8.09 9.51
CA SER A 64 -4.88 -8.62 10.43
C SER A 64 -6.09 -9.23 9.72
N ARG A 65 -6.50 -8.69 8.56
CA ARG A 65 -7.68 -9.17 7.84
C ARG A 65 -7.37 -10.25 6.82
N LEU A 66 -6.21 -10.18 6.17
CA LEU A 66 -5.88 -11.03 5.03
C LEU A 66 -4.67 -11.93 5.27
N GLY A 67 -3.91 -11.73 6.36
CA GLY A 67 -2.62 -12.39 6.57
C GLY A 67 -1.55 -11.93 5.56
N VAL A 68 -1.76 -10.79 4.90
CA VAL A 68 -0.88 -10.29 3.83
C VAL A 68 -0.01 -9.16 4.37
N ASP A 69 1.30 -9.39 4.42
CA ASP A 69 2.24 -8.34 4.80
C ASP A 69 2.74 -7.55 3.58
N VAL A 70 2.29 -6.30 3.46
CA VAL A 70 2.63 -5.43 2.34
C VAL A 70 3.87 -4.58 2.60
N ARG A 71 4.65 -4.36 1.54
CA ARG A 71 5.75 -3.39 1.52
C ARG A 71 5.23 -2.08 0.94
N VAL A 72 5.37 -0.99 1.69
CA VAL A 72 4.81 0.30 1.32
C VAL A 72 5.93 1.30 1.12
N GLY A 73 5.92 1.96 -0.03
CA GLY A 73 6.80 3.06 -0.35
C GLY A 73 6.08 4.39 -0.37
N ILE A 74 6.65 5.40 0.26
CA ILE A 74 6.11 6.75 0.35
C ILE A 74 7.10 7.71 -0.28
N GLY A 75 6.60 8.61 -1.12
CA GLY A 75 7.44 9.58 -1.79
C GLY A 75 6.63 10.70 -2.45
N PRO A 76 7.30 11.81 -2.80
CA PRO A 76 6.67 12.95 -3.48
C PRO A 76 6.30 12.64 -4.93
N SER A 77 6.77 11.52 -5.49
CA SER A 77 6.45 11.05 -6.83
C SER A 77 6.24 9.54 -6.85
N ILE A 78 5.62 9.05 -7.93
CA ILE A 78 5.41 7.61 -8.17
C ILE A 78 6.75 6.87 -8.16
N THR A 79 7.76 7.37 -8.88
CA THR A 79 9.07 6.73 -8.97
C THR A 79 9.74 6.62 -7.61
N VAL A 80 9.73 7.68 -6.79
CA VAL A 80 10.33 7.64 -5.45
C VAL A 80 9.60 6.63 -4.56
N ALA A 81 8.27 6.64 -4.57
CA ALA A 81 7.48 5.68 -3.80
C ALA A 81 7.72 4.23 -4.26
N ALA A 82 7.78 3.98 -5.58
CA ALA A 82 8.06 2.65 -6.11
C ALA A 82 9.47 2.17 -5.69
N THR A 83 10.49 3.01 -5.82
CA THR A 83 11.86 2.71 -5.38
C THR A 83 11.93 2.43 -3.88
N ALA A 84 11.24 3.22 -3.05
CA ALA A 84 11.20 3.00 -1.61
C ALA A 84 10.59 1.63 -1.26
N SER A 85 9.43 1.29 -1.85
CA SER A 85 8.81 -0.02 -1.59
C SER A 85 9.67 -1.21 -2.05
N ALA A 86 10.47 -1.03 -3.10
CA ALA A 86 11.35 -2.06 -3.66
C ALA A 86 12.62 -2.28 -2.83
N ARG A 87 13.01 -1.30 -2.00
CA ARG A 87 14.15 -1.40 -1.08
C ARG A 87 13.85 -2.15 0.21
N ILE A 88 12.59 -2.51 0.44
CA ILE A 88 12.21 -3.35 1.57
C ILE A 88 12.47 -4.81 1.20
N ASP A 89 13.52 -5.38 1.80
CA ASP A 89 14.09 -6.70 1.50
C ASP A 89 13.50 -7.83 2.37
N HIS A 90 12.88 -7.49 3.49
CA HIS A 90 12.14 -8.42 4.35
C HIS A 90 10.62 -8.42 4.04
N PRO A 91 9.88 -9.45 4.49
CA PRO A 91 8.42 -9.46 4.39
C PRO A 91 7.82 -8.25 5.11
N GLY A 92 7.05 -7.45 4.36
CA GLY A 92 6.42 -6.25 4.88
C GLY A 92 7.37 -5.10 5.20
N GLY A 93 6.82 -3.89 5.30
CA GLY A 93 7.57 -2.73 5.79
C GLY A 93 7.09 -1.43 5.19
N ILE A 94 7.64 -0.33 5.67
CA ILE A 94 7.30 1.02 5.22
C ILE A 94 8.59 1.82 5.07
N LEU A 95 8.81 2.36 3.87
CA LEU A 95 9.94 3.22 3.54
C LEU A 95 9.49 4.50 2.86
#